data_AF-A0A9P4QYJ6-F1
#
_entry.id   AF-A0A9P4QYJ6-F1
#
_cell.length_a   1.000
_cell.length_b   1.000
_cell.length_c   1.000
_cell.angle_alpha   90.00
_cell.angle_beta   90.00
_cell.angle_gamma   90.00
#
_symmetry.space_group_name_H-M   'P 1'
#
loop_
_entity.id
_entity.type
_entity.pdbx_description
1 polymer ?
#
loop_
_entity_poly.entity_id
_entity_poly.type
_entity_poly.pdbx_seq_one_letter_code
_entity_poly.pdbx_strand_id
1 'polypeptide(L)'
;MATSSKIHLTASQQPAFYVQGISSDSADKASQLLQENHEKHHVYFNDSGFHNHIVHHLLTIFALDASPQELQKGYDINASYQRPPVPLDSSVVEEMQDPELFKKYLGKEKHYRNFIAFFQGEMDKKGWQEVLNERLFKRDEAADDMLGRMFAGFLHPIIHLGFGVEFSQPAIIAEGLAQAAIHDPYLNPFFLASEAAAKTHASSPSTPLAQLLSAIHADTQLTASTSWTDGNKLRDGVLARAPDAMIAHARHFVVPESQLEEKTAEMINATAYFTGAAQHPPKQVKFDFFYMHSVNASIFFSSFLRQDWLAARDKARLLEWKGRVDLAMYASRRSPVLRLDEIRGYKNGRGLESWEELFARVTGLEDDGHASKMMRALANGEKACAPFEGREGFVVEGGMWRVLGNMVVDAVEAGEPHWVRSTGFEEAWEGVPDREGARL
;
A
#
# COMPACT_ATOMS: atom_id res chain seq x y z
N MET A 1 24.82 -11.20 4.51
CA MET A 1 23.52 -11.57 5.11
C MET A 1 22.91 -10.35 5.76
N ALA A 2 21.59 -10.21 5.67
CA ALA A 2 20.86 -9.13 6.31
C ALA A 2 20.76 -9.34 7.83
N THR A 3 20.74 -8.26 8.59
CA THR A 3 20.56 -8.25 10.05
C THR A 3 19.54 -7.18 10.44
N SER A 4 19.30 -6.98 11.73
CA SER A 4 18.48 -5.87 12.27
C SER A 4 18.99 -4.49 11.85
N SER A 5 20.27 -4.33 11.54
CA SER A 5 20.90 -3.03 11.22
C SER A 5 21.65 -2.99 9.88
N LYS A 6 21.73 -4.13 9.18
CA LYS A 6 22.39 -4.24 7.88
C LYS A 6 21.43 -4.75 6.82
N ILE A 7 21.25 -3.95 5.76
CA ILE A 7 20.51 -4.32 4.56
C ILE A 7 21.43 -5.09 3.61
N HIS A 8 20.92 -6.18 3.04
CA HIS A 8 21.67 -7.01 2.11
C HIS A 8 20.73 -7.79 1.20
N LEU A 9 20.71 -7.41 -0.07
CA LEU A 9 19.99 -8.05 -1.15
C LEU A 9 20.91 -9.01 -1.92
N THR A 10 20.30 -9.96 -2.62
CA THR A 10 21.01 -10.88 -3.53
C THR A 10 20.22 -11.03 -4.81
N ALA A 11 20.91 -11.29 -5.93
CA ALA A 11 20.30 -11.56 -7.23
C ALA A 11 19.32 -12.76 -7.22
N SER A 12 19.44 -13.64 -6.22
CA SER A 12 18.59 -14.83 -6.08
C SER A 12 17.26 -14.58 -5.35
N GLN A 13 16.97 -13.34 -4.93
CA GLN A 13 15.72 -13.03 -4.24
C GLN A 13 14.51 -13.23 -5.15
N GLN A 14 13.45 -13.82 -4.60
CA GLN A 14 12.20 -14.14 -5.31
C GLN A 14 11.00 -13.50 -4.60
N PRO A 15 10.88 -12.16 -4.67
CA PRO A 15 9.75 -11.46 -4.08
C PRO A 15 8.42 -11.84 -4.80
N ALA A 16 7.25 -11.34 -4.37
CA ALA A 16 5.96 -11.79 -4.91
C ALA A 16 5.88 -11.65 -6.43
N PHE A 17 6.42 -10.56 -6.95
CA PHE A 17 6.66 -10.37 -8.37
C PHE A 17 8.09 -9.89 -8.61
N TYR A 18 8.75 -10.54 -9.56
CA TYR A 18 10.07 -10.15 -10.08
C TYR A 18 10.21 -10.61 -11.53
N VAL A 19 11.16 -10.03 -12.24
CA VAL A 19 11.61 -10.48 -13.56
C VAL A 19 12.96 -11.20 -13.45
N GLN A 20 13.30 -12.02 -14.44
CA GLN A 20 14.62 -12.64 -14.54
C GLN A 20 15.65 -11.61 -15.03
N GLY A 21 16.93 -11.80 -14.70
CA GLY A 21 18.01 -10.94 -15.19
C GLY A 21 18.77 -10.17 -14.10
N ILE A 22 18.19 -10.08 -12.90
CA ILE A 22 18.76 -9.32 -11.77
C ILE A 22 20.22 -9.69 -11.53
N SER A 23 21.10 -8.71 -11.70
CA SER A 23 22.56 -8.89 -11.56
C SER A 23 23.03 -8.79 -10.11
N SER A 24 24.21 -9.38 -9.81
CA SER A 24 24.89 -9.16 -8.52
C SER A 24 25.21 -7.69 -8.28
N ASP A 25 25.58 -6.97 -9.33
CA ASP A 25 25.97 -5.56 -9.26
C ASP A 25 24.75 -4.68 -8.89
N SER A 26 23.57 -4.98 -9.44
CA SER A 26 22.31 -4.34 -9.05
C SER A 26 21.96 -4.65 -7.59
N ALA A 27 22.16 -5.89 -7.13
CA ALA A 27 21.89 -6.28 -5.75
C ALA A 27 22.85 -5.56 -4.76
N ASP A 28 24.13 -5.47 -5.08
CA ASP A 28 25.13 -4.76 -4.28
C ASP A 28 24.84 -3.25 -4.24
N LYS A 29 24.51 -2.65 -5.39
CA LYS A 29 24.14 -1.23 -5.48
C LYS A 29 22.87 -0.92 -4.70
N ALA A 30 21.81 -1.71 -4.85
CA ALA A 30 20.58 -1.53 -4.09
C ALA A 30 20.82 -1.71 -2.58
N SER A 31 21.62 -2.69 -2.17
CA SER A 31 22.02 -2.88 -0.76
C SER A 31 22.73 -1.64 -0.20
N GLN A 32 23.68 -1.09 -0.95
CA GLN A 32 24.40 0.13 -0.58
C GLN A 32 23.43 1.30 -0.37
N LEU A 33 22.60 1.61 -1.37
CA LEU A 33 21.72 2.78 -1.36
C LEU A 33 20.63 2.69 -0.28
N LEU A 34 20.08 1.49 -0.06
CA LEU A 34 19.13 1.26 1.02
C LEU A 34 19.79 1.41 2.39
N GLN A 35 21.04 0.94 2.57
CA GLN A 35 21.79 1.16 3.81
C GLN A 35 22.05 2.66 4.03
N GLU A 36 22.41 3.40 2.97
CA GLU A 36 22.58 4.86 3.07
C GLU A 36 21.27 5.55 3.46
N ASN A 37 20.13 5.11 2.93
CA ASN A 37 18.83 5.61 3.37
C ASN A 37 18.56 5.34 4.85
N HIS A 38 18.78 4.10 5.30
CA HIS A 38 18.60 3.67 6.70
C HIS A 38 19.38 4.55 7.68
N GLU A 39 20.58 4.99 7.29
CA GLU A 39 21.49 5.74 8.15
C GLU A 39 21.28 7.26 8.10
N LYS A 40 20.93 7.80 6.93
CA LYS A 40 21.00 9.24 6.64
C LYS A 40 19.65 9.94 6.59
N HIS A 41 18.54 9.20 6.51
CA HIS A 41 17.23 9.80 6.25
C HIS A 41 16.19 9.39 7.28
N HIS A 42 15.28 10.32 7.57
CA HIS A 42 14.07 10.01 8.32
C HIS A 42 13.05 9.28 7.42
N VAL A 43 12.05 8.63 8.02
CA VAL A 43 10.93 8.03 7.29
C VAL A 43 9.92 9.05 6.76
N TYR A 44 10.14 10.33 7.05
CA TYR A 44 9.39 11.46 6.52
C TYR A 44 10.34 12.42 5.83
N PHE A 45 9.94 12.94 4.68
CA PHE A 45 10.75 13.92 3.95
C PHE A 45 10.40 15.37 4.29
N ASN A 46 9.28 15.63 4.98
CA ASN A 46 8.89 16.96 5.45
C ASN A 46 8.30 16.92 6.87
N ASP A 47 8.08 18.08 7.48
CA ASP A 47 7.43 18.22 8.81
C ASP A 47 5.90 18.06 8.75
N SER A 48 5.34 17.86 7.54
CA SER A 48 3.91 17.54 7.34
C SER A 48 3.63 16.03 7.38
N GLY A 49 4.64 15.20 7.67
CA GLY A 49 4.51 13.75 7.80
C GLY A 49 4.41 13.00 6.47
N PHE A 50 4.90 13.58 5.36
CA PHE A 50 4.94 12.87 4.08
C PHE A 50 6.11 11.89 4.04
N HIS A 51 5.86 10.69 3.55
CA HIS A 51 6.73 9.53 3.75
C HIS A 51 7.89 9.47 2.77
N ASN A 52 9.04 9.05 3.26
CA ASN A 52 10.21 8.73 2.44
C ASN A 52 9.93 7.45 1.62
N HIS A 53 10.03 7.55 0.30
CA HIS A 53 9.75 6.47 -0.64
C HIS A 53 10.99 5.72 -1.14
N ILE A 54 12.21 6.06 -0.71
CA ILE A 54 13.44 5.45 -1.24
C ILE A 54 13.42 3.92 -1.14
N VAL A 55 13.07 3.36 0.03
CA VAL A 55 12.95 1.90 0.21
C VAL A 55 11.95 1.31 -0.77
N HIS A 56 10.80 1.98 -0.90
CA HIS A 56 9.70 1.51 -1.73
C HIS A 56 10.08 1.52 -3.21
N HIS A 57 10.72 2.59 -3.66
CA HIS A 57 11.13 2.77 -5.04
C HIS A 57 12.24 1.77 -5.39
N LEU A 58 13.36 1.78 -4.66
CA LEU A 58 14.54 0.97 -4.98
C LEU A 58 14.24 -0.53 -4.98
N LEU A 59 13.52 -1.05 -3.99
CA LEU A 59 13.17 -2.47 -3.96
C LEU A 59 12.21 -2.86 -5.10
N THR A 60 11.35 -1.94 -5.52
CA THR A 60 10.45 -2.15 -6.65
C THR A 60 11.21 -2.25 -7.95
N ILE A 61 12.02 -1.23 -8.28
CA ILE A 61 12.75 -1.22 -9.56
C ILE A 61 13.86 -2.27 -9.58
N PHE A 62 14.43 -2.63 -8.42
CA PHE A 62 15.32 -3.80 -8.30
C PHE A 62 14.61 -5.10 -8.70
N ALA A 63 13.36 -5.33 -8.25
CA ALA A 63 12.58 -6.50 -8.66
C ALA A 63 12.17 -6.46 -10.14
N LEU A 64 12.25 -5.29 -10.78
CA LEU A 64 12.00 -5.08 -12.21
C LEU A 64 13.31 -5.01 -13.03
N ASP A 65 14.42 -5.51 -12.50
CA ASP A 65 15.74 -5.58 -13.15
C ASP A 65 16.36 -4.23 -13.53
N ALA A 66 16.17 -3.21 -12.68
CA ALA A 66 16.89 -1.96 -12.81
C ALA A 66 18.41 -2.15 -12.71
N SER A 67 19.13 -1.50 -13.61
CA SER A 67 20.58 -1.41 -13.61
C SER A 67 21.10 -0.64 -12.38
N PRO A 68 22.40 -0.80 -12.00
CA PRO A 68 23.01 0.02 -10.96
C PRO A 68 22.86 1.54 -11.18
N GLN A 69 22.84 1.98 -12.44
CA GLN A 69 22.67 3.37 -12.84
C GLN A 69 21.24 3.87 -12.60
N GLU A 70 20.23 3.08 -12.96
CA GLU A 70 18.82 3.42 -12.68
C GLU A 70 18.55 3.43 -11.18
N LEU A 71 19.10 2.48 -10.42
CA LEU A 71 19.01 2.45 -8.96
C LEU A 71 19.64 3.70 -8.33
N GLN A 72 20.83 4.09 -8.78
CA GLN A 72 21.48 5.32 -8.31
C GLN A 72 20.65 6.55 -8.65
N LYS A 73 20.13 6.66 -9.89
CA LYS A 73 19.29 7.77 -10.32
C LYS A 73 18.02 7.87 -9.45
N GLY A 74 17.34 6.76 -9.21
CA GLY A 74 16.16 6.71 -8.35
C GLY A 74 16.45 7.16 -6.92
N TYR A 75 17.59 6.75 -6.36
CA TYR A 75 18.05 7.22 -5.05
C TYR A 75 18.34 8.73 -5.06
N ASP A 76 19.11 9.22 -6.02
CA ASP A 76 19.56 10.63 -6.06
C ASP A 76 18.37 11.60 -6.15
N ILE A 77 17.37 11.27 -6.97
CA ILE A 77 16.12 12.05 -7.09
C ILE A 77 15.41 12.10 -5.74
N ASN A 78 15.17 10.94 -5.14
CA ASN A 78 14.38 10.83 -3.91
C ASN A 78 15.14 11.37 -2.68
N ALA A 79 16.47 11.23 -2.63
CA ALA A 79 17.31 11.67 -1.52
C ALA A 79 17.44 13.20 -1.43
N SER A 80 17.22 13.92 -2.53
CA SER A 80 17.44 15.37 -2.64
C SER A 80 16.56 16.23 -1.72
N TYR A 81 15.44 15.68 -1.24
CA TYR A 81 14.46 16.39 -0.41
C TYR A 81 14.16 15.70 0.94
N GLN A 82 14.93 14.68 1.31
CA GLN A 82 14.72 13.96 2.58
C GLN A 82 15.16 14.78 3.79
N ARG A 83 14.52 14.51 4.94
CA ARG A 83 14.95 15.07 6.23
C ARG A 83 16.04 14.19 6.85
N PRO A 84 16.98 14.81 7.59
CA PRO A 84 17.98 14.06 8.36
C PRO A 84 17.31 13.24 9.48
N PRO A 85 17.97 12.22 10.03
CA PRO A 85 17.44 11.43 11.12
C PRO A 85 17.32 12.28 12.39
N VAL A 86 16.39 11.91 13.26
CA VAL A 86 16.29 12.48 14.61
C VAL A 86 17.38 11.90 15.53
N PRO A 87 17.77 12.58 16.62
CA PRO A 87 18.72 12.04 17.60
C PRO A 87 18.19 10.76 18.26
N LEU A 88 19.11 9.83 18.55
CA LEU A 88 18.82 8.65 19.37
C LEU A 88 18.95 9.02 20.86
N ASP A 89 17.96 8.64 21.64
CA ASP A 89 17.99 8.71 23.11
C ASP A 89 17.92 7.31 23.70
N SER A 90 19.06 6.80 24.17
CA SER A 90 19.17 5.45 24.73
C SER A 90 18.31 5.27 25.99
N SER A 91 18.08 6.32 26.78
CA SER A 91 17.25 6.22 27.99
C SER A 91 15.79 5.92 27.64
N VAL A 92 15.28 6.52 26.56
CA VAL A 92 13.95 6.23 26.03
C VAL A 92 13.87 4.79 25.49
N VAL A 93 14.92 4.28 24.85
CA VAL A 93 14.97 2.90 24.36
C VAL A 93 14.93 1.88 25.51
N GLU A 94 15.61 2.18 26.62
CA GLU A 94 15.57 1.38 27.84
C GLU A 94 14.17 1.41 28.48
N GLU A 95 13.54 2.59 28.56
CA GLU A 95 12.17 2.71 29.07
C GLU A 95 11.15 1.92 28.20
N MET A 96 11.31 1.90 26.88
CA MET A 96 10.44 1.14 25.97
C MET A 96 10.42 -0.37 26.24
N GLN A 97 11.38 -0.92 27.00
CA GLN A 97 11.35 -2.31 27.44
C GLN A 97 10.19 -2.60 28.41
N ASP A 98 9.70 -1.59 29.13
CA ASP A 98 8.48 -1.67 29.93
C ASP A 98 7.25 -1.42 29.03
N PRO A 99 6.33 -2.39 28.89
CA PRO A 99 5.13 -2.24 28.06
C PRO A 99 4.26 -1.03 28.39
N GLU A 100 4.21 -0.58 29.66
CA GLU A 100 3.40 0.58 30.05
C GLU A 100 4.10 1.91 29.73
N LEU A 101 5.43 1.93 29.76
CA LEU A 101 6.20 3.09 29.32
C LEU A 101 6.24 3.20 27.79
N PHE A 102 6.31 2.08 27.07
CA PHE A 102 6.26 2.04 25.60
C PHE A 102 5.08 2.85 25.03
N LYS A 103 3.89 2.69 25.62
CA LYS A 103 2.67 3.42 25.21
C LYS A 103 2.82 4.94 25.27
N LYS A 104 3.64 5.47 26.19
CA LYS A 104 3.88 6.92 26.32
C LYS A 104 4.57 7.53 25.10
N TYR A 105 5.25 6.71 24.30
CA TYR A 105 6.02 7.13 23.15
C TYR A 105 5.26 7.01 21.82
N LEU A 106 4.16 6.28 21.79
CA LEU A 106 3.36 6.06 20.58
C LEU A 106 2.75 7.38 20.05
N GLY A 107 2.65 7.48 18.73
CA GLY A 107 2.13 8.67 18.01
C GLY A 107 3.05 9.89 18.05
N LYS A 108 4.30 9.74 18.50
CA LYS A 108 5.25 10.85 18.63
C LYS A 108 6.41 10.68 17.65
N GLU A 109 6.33 11.37 16.51
CA GLU A 109 7.34 11.36 15.44
C GLU A 109 8.79 11.45 15.94
N LYS A 110 9.06 12.35 16.91
CA LYS A 110 10.40 12.56 17.45
C LYS A 110 11.08 11.31 18.01
N HIS A 111 10.32 10.25 18.29
CA HIS A 111 10.84 8.97 18.80
C HIS A 111 11.06 7.92 17.71
N TYR A 112 10.92 8.25 16.42
CA TYR A 112 11.11 7.31 15.32
C TYR A 112 12.42 6.51 15.41
N ARG A 113 13.56 7.20 15.59
CA ARG A 113 14.87 6.53 15.72
C ARG A 113 14.99 5.69 17.00
N ASN A 114 14.33 6.10 18.09
CA ASN A 114 14.30 5.32 19.32
C ASN A 114 13.51 4.02 19.10
N PHE A 115 12.39 4.08 18.39
CA PHE A 115 11.63 2.88 18.01
C PHE A 115 12.43 1.96 17.10
N ILE A 116 13.19 2.48 16.12
CA ILE A 116 14.08 1.65 15.30
C ILE A 116 15.05 0.87 16.21
N ALA A 117 15.80 1.58 17.08
CA ALA A 117 16.78 0.96 17.97
C ALA A 117 16.13 -0.07 18.90
N PHE A 118 14.93 0.22 19.43
CA PHE A 118 14.15 -0.70 20.24
C PHE A 118 13.80 -1.99 19.47
N PHE A 119 13.21 -1.87 18.27
CA PHE A 119 12.81 -3.04 17.49
C PHE A 119 14.01 -3.83 16.98
N GLN A 120 15.12 -3.17 16.62
CA GLN A 120 16.38 -3.84 16.28
C GLN A 120 16.87 -4.71 17.43
N GLY A 121 16.92 -4.15 18.65
CA GLY A 121 17.32 -4.89 19.84
C GLY A 121 16.38 -6.06 20.19
N GLU A 122 15.08 -5.93 19.94
CA GLU A 122 14.14 -7.04 20.08
C GLU A 122 14.40 -8.14 19.02
N MET A 123 14.64 -7.76 17.77
CA MET A 123 14.91 -8.70 16.68
C MET A 123 16.23 -9.46 16.87
N ASP A 124 17.25 -8.81 17.44
CA ASP A 124 18.53 -9.47 17.75
C ASP A 124 18.38 -10.59 18.79
N LYS A 125 17.41 -10.46 19.70
CA LYS A 125 17.17 -11.45 20.77
C LYS A 125 16.38 -12.67 20.28
N LYS A 126 15.36 -12.47 19.45
CA LYS A 126 14.35 -13.52 19.14
C LYS A 126 13.95 -13.64 17.66
N GLY A 127 14.58 -12.87 16.78
CA GLY A 127 14.24 -12.84 15.36
C GLY A 127 13.03 -11.97 15.06
N TRP A 128 12.95 -11.49 13.81
CA TRP A 128 11.90 -10.56 13.38
C TRP A 128 10.53 -11.21 13.29
N GLN A 129 10.45 -12.51 13.00
CA GLN A 129 9.19 -13.24 12.93
C GLN A 129 8.47 -13.24 14.28
N GLU A 130 9.19 -13.53 15.37
CA GLU A 130 8.62 -13.53 16.72
C GLU A 130 8.25 -12.10 17.16
N VAL A 131 9.09 -11.10 16.82
CA VAL A 131 8.74 -9.69 17.07
C VAL A 131 7.44 -9.30 16.38
N LEU A 132 7.21 -9.69 15.12
CA LEU A 132 5.96 -9.40 14.42
C LEU A 132 4.77 -10.12 15.06
N ASN A 133 4.91 -11.40 15.41
CA ASN A 133 3.87 -12.15 16.11
C ASN A 133 3.48 -11.48 17.43
N GLU A 134 4.45 -11.08 18.25
CA GLU A 134 4.18 -10.41 19.52
C GLU A 134 3.59 -9.00 19.34
N ARG A 135 4.15 -8.19 18.43
CA ARG A 135 3.81 -6.76 18.34
C ARG A 135 2.58 -6.47 17.49
N LEU A 136 2.16 -7.39 16.62
CA LEU A 136 1.03 -7.17 15.71
C LEU A 136 -0.06 -8.24 15.81
N PHE A 137 0.29 -9.47 16.19
CA PHE A 137 -0.62 -10.62 16.06
C PHE A 137 -0.94 -11.33 17.39
N LYS A 138 -0.47 -10.81 18.52
CA LYS A 138 -0.73 -11.36 19.86
C LYS A 138 -2.19 -11.24 20.30
N ARG A 139 -2.97 -10.36 19.68
CA ARG A 139 -4.40 -10.11 19.95
C ARG A 139 -4.67 -9.63 21.38
N ASP A 140 -3.77 -8.82 21.91
CA ASP A 140 -4.03 -7.97 23.07
C ASP A 140 -4.19 -6.51 22.62
N GLU A 141 -4.53 -5.62 23.55
CA GLU A 141 -4.77 -4.20 23.27
C GLU A 141 -3.55 -3.53 22.60
N ALA A 142 -2.33 -3.88 23.00
CA ALA A 142 -1.12 -3.29 22.47
C ALA A 142 -0.83 -3.76 21.03
N ALA A 143 -1.03 -5.06 20.76
CA ALA A 143 -0.89 -5.61 19.42
C ALA A 143 -1.96 -5.09 18.46
N ASP A 144 -3.20 -4.97 18.93
CA ASP A 144 -4.30 -4.39 18.14
C ASP A 144 -4.06 -2.90 17.84
N ASP A 145 -3.48 -2.15 18.79
CA ASP A 145 -3.08 -0.76 18.56
C ASP A 145 -2.02 -0.64 17.47
N MET A 146 -0.92 -1.38 17.60
CA MET A 146 0.16 -1.39 16.61
C MET A 146 -0.30 -1.90 15.24
N LEU A 147 -1.15 -2.93 15.19
CA LEU A 147 -1.70 -3.45 13.94
C LEU A 147 -2.59 -2.41 13.25
N GLY A 148 -3.40 -1.66 14.00
CA GLY A 148 -4.25 -0.64 13.38
C GLY A 148 -3.44 0.55 12.83
N ARG A 149 -2.34 0.92 13.52
CA ARG A 149 -1.37 1.90 13.02
C ARG A 149 -0.66 1.45 11.74
N MET A 150 -0.59 0.15 11.44
CA MET A 150 -0.01 -0.33 10.18
C MET A 150 -0.77 0.18 8.94
N PHE A 151 -2.07 0.46 9.08
CA PHE A 151 -2.92 0.95 8.00
C PHE A 151 -3.04 2.49 7.98
N ALA A 152 -2.41 3.20 8.92
CA ALA A 152 -2.41 4.65 8.98
C ALA A 152 -1.54 5.28 7.87
N GLY A 153 -1.53 6.61 7.79
CA GLY A 153 -0.70 7.35 6.83
C GLY A 153 -0.88 6.92 5.38
N PHE A 154 -2.09 6.55 4.95
CA PHE A 154 -2.36 5.95 3.63
C PHE A 154 -1.55 4.68 3.34
N LEU A 155 -1.53 3.74 4.30
CA LEU A 155 -0.94 2.40 4.19
C LEU A 155 0.59 2.37 4.14
N HIS A 156 1.28 3.49 4.33
CA HIS A 156 2.75 3.50 4.25
C HIS A 156 3.44 2.54 5.24
N PRO A 157 3.02 2.41 6.51
CA PRO A 157 3.69 1.47 7.41
C PRO A 157 3.56 0.01 6.97
N ILE A 158 2.38 -0.45 6.54
CA ILE A 158 2.21 -1.81 6.03
C ILE A 158 2.90 -2.03 4.67
N ILE A 159 2.97 -1.01 3.80
CA ILE A 159 3.75 -1.06 2.56
C ILE A 159 5.23 -1.26 2.90
N HIS A 160 5.76 -0.45 3.83
CA HIS A 160 7.15 -0.50 4.24
C HIS A 160 7.51 -1.84 4.91
N LEU A 161 6.66 -2.30 5.83
CA LEU A 161 6.76 -3.64 6.44
C LEU A 161 6.69 -4.74 5.37
N GLY A 162 5.79 -4.61 4.41
CA GLY A 162 5.60 -5.55 3.30
C GLY A 162 6.87 -5.75 2.49
N PHE A 163 7.56 -4.66 2.14
CA PHE A 163 8.89 -4.72 1.52
C PHE A 163 9.92 -5.44 2.41
N GLY A 164 9.97 -5.10 3.70
CA GLY A 164 10.87 -5.74 4.66
C GLY A 164 10.67 -7.26 4.75
N VAL A 165 9.42 -7.72 4.83
CA VAL A 165 9.07 -9.16 4.87
C VAL A 165 9.36 -9.84 3.54
N GLU A 166 8.92 -9.24 2.43
CA GLU A 166 9.07 -9.79 1.09
C GLU A 166 10.55 -10.03 0.72
N PHE A 167 11.44 -9.10 1.06
CA PHE A 167 12.88 -9.21 0.80
C PHE A 167 13.67 -9.78 1.99
N SER A 168 13.00 -10.15 3.08
CA SER A 168 13.62 -10.67 4.31
C SER A 168 14.73 -9.74 4.86
N GLN A 169 14.41 -8.45 5.00
CA GLN A 169 15.32 -7.40 5.47
C GLN A 169 14.91 -6.91 6.88
N PRO A 170 15.50 -7.44 7.97
CA PRO A 170 15.07 -7.11 9.33
C PRO A 170 15.22 -5.62 9.67
N ALA A 171 16.22 -4.92 9.13
CA ALA A 171 16.35 -3.48 9.25
C ALA A 171 15.12 -2.70 8.72
N ILE A 172 14.61 -3.09 7.55
CA ILE A 172 13.42 -2.48 6.93
C ILE A 172 12.14 -2.87 7.71
N ILE A 173 12.10 -4.07 8.28
CA ILE A 173 11.00 -4.49 9.16
C ILE A 173 10.98 -3.61 10.43
N ALA A 174 12.14 -3.31 11.02
CA ALA A 174 12.25 -2.42 12.17
C ALA A 174 11.82 -0.99 11.82
N GLU A 175 12.20 -0.48 10.64
CA GLU A 175 11.73 0.80 10.11
C GLU A 175 10.21 0.84 9.96
N GLY A 176 9.58 -0.22 9.43
CA GLY A 176 8.13 -0.33 9.26
C GLY A 176 7.38 -0.35 10.60
N LEU A 177 7.88 -1.09 11.59
CA LEU A 177 7.33 -1.09 12.96
C LEU A 177 7.47 0.27 13.63
N ALA A 178 8.64 0.91 13.50
CA ALA A 178 8.87 2.25 14.02
C ALA A 178 7.98 3.29 13.33
N GLN A 179 7.75 3.14 12.03
CA GLN A 179 6.85 4.00 11.26
C GLN A 179 5.42 3.86 11.77
N ALA A 180 4.92 2.64 12.00
CA ALA A 180 3.61 2.43 12.62
C ALA A 180 3.54 3.05 14.02
N ALA A 181 4.57 2.86 14.85
CA ALA A 181 4.59 3.36 16.22
C ALA A 181 4.45 4.90 16.32
N ILE A 182 4.89 5.64 15.31
CA ILE A 182 4.76 7.11 15.26
C ILE A 182 3.49 7.63 14.57
N HIS A 183 2.68 6.77 13.94
CA HIS A 183 1.40 7.16 13.32
C HIS A 183 0.26 7.17 14.32
N ASP A 184 -0.76 8.00 14.09
CA ASP A 184 -1.98 8.03 14.91
C ASP A 184 -2.85 6.76 14.73
N PRO A 185 -3.50 6.27 15.80
CA PRO A 185 -4.31 5.04 15.77
C PRO A 185 -5.75 5.25 15.27
N TYR A 186 -5.99 6.24 14.41
CA TYR A 186 -7.35 6.72 14.09
C TYR A 186 -8.24 5.67 13.39
N LEU A 187 -7.66 4.60 12.85
CA LEU A 187 -8.38 3.50 12.21
C LEU A 187 -8.82 2.39 13.20
N ASN A 188 -8.24 2.34 14.40
CA ASN A 188 -8.51 1.26 15.35
C ASN A 188 -10.00 1.15 15.71
N PRO A 189 -10.73 2.26 16.01
CA PRO A 189 -12.16 2.17 16.31
C PRO A 189 -12.96 1.55 15.15
N PHE A 190 -12.63 1.91 13.91
CA PHE A 190 -13.27 1.37 12.71
C PHE A 190 -13.01 -0.13 12.53
N PHE A 191 -11.75 -0.57 12.67
CA PHE A 191 -11.39 -1.97 12.51
C PHE A 191 -12.02 -2.87 13.58
N LEU A 192 -11.90 -2.48 14.85
CA LEU A 192 -12.40 -3.26 15.98
C LEU A 192 -13.93 -3.32 15.96
N ALA A 193 -14.61 -2.22 15.65
CA ALA A 193 -16.07 -2.20 15.52
C ALA A 193 -16.56 -3.04 14.33
N SER A 194 -15.88 -2.97 13.18
CA SER A 194 -16.21 -3.78 12.01
C SER A 194 -15.98 -5.27 12.25
N GLU A 195 -14.90 -5.63 12.97
CA GLU A 195 -14.63 -7.02 13.35
C GLU A 195 -15.69 -7.55 14.34
N ALA A 196 -16.06 -6.75 15.34
CA ALA A 196 -17.13 -7.10 16.27
C ALA A 196 -18.48 -7.26 15.55
N ALA A 197 -18.81 -6.37 14.62
CA ALA A 197 -20.01 -6.44 13.80
C ALA A 197 -19.99 -7.65 12.85
N ALA A 198 -18.84 -8.04 12.28
CA ALA A 198 -18.74 -9.22 11.44
C ALA A 198 -19.02 -10.51 12.24
N LYS A 199 -18.55 -10.60 13.50
CA LYS A 199 -18.80 -11.76 14.38
C LYS A 199 -20.28 -11.98 14.68
N THR A 200 -21.09 -10.92 14.75
CA THR A 200 -22.56 -11.07 14.94
C THR A 200 -23.28 -11.54 13.68
N HIS A 201 -22.62 -11.47 12.52
CA HIS A 201 -23.11 -11.91 11.20
C HIS A 201 -22.39 -13.15 10.67
N ALA A 202 -21.65 -13.89 11.51
CA ALA A 202 -20.74 -14.97 11.09
C ALA A 202 -21.40 -16.14 10.33
N SER A 203 -22.74 -16.23 10.31
CA SER A 203 -23.49 -17.22 9.53
C SER A 203 -23.71 -16.83 8.07
N SER A 204 -23.46 -15.58 7.70
CA SER A 204 -23.62 -15.08 6.33
C SER A 204 -22.33 -15.29 5.52
N PRO A 205 -22.42 -15.69 4.23
CA PRO A 205 -21.26 -15.73 3.36
C PRO A 205 -20.65 -14.33 3.18
N SER A 206 -19.34 -14.28 2.94
CA SER A 206 -18.68 -13.00 2.61
C SER A 206 -19.26 -12.42 1.32
N THR A 207 -19.61 -11.14 1.36
CA THR A 207 -19.98 -10.41 0.15
C THR A 207 -18.72 -10.09 -0.67
N PRO A 208 -18.73 -10.27 -2.00
CA PRO A 208 -17.62 -9.86 -2.85
C PRO A 208 -17.32 -8.36 -2.77
N LEU A 209 -16.05 -7.97 -2.71
CA LEU A 209 -15.63 -6.57 -2.62
C LEU A 209 -16.19 -5.70 -3.75
N ALA A 210 -16.28 -6.22 -4.97
CA ALA A 210 -16.88 -5.50 -6.10
C ALA A 210 -18.36 -5.12 -5.87
N GLN A 211 -19.11 -5.97 -5.17
CA GLN A 211 -20.50 -5.68 -4.79
C GLN A 211 -20.57 -4.66 -3.66
N LEU A 212 -19.66 -4.76 -2.69
CA LEU A 212 -19.56 -3.77 -1.60
C LEU A 212 -19.20 -2.38 -2.12
N LEU A 213 -18.31 -2.27 -3.13
CA LEU A 213 -18.05 -1.00 -3.81
C LEU A 213 -19.32 -0.42 -4.43
N SER A 214 -20.12 -1.25 -5.11
CA SER A 214 -21.39 -0.82 -5.71
C SER A 214 -22.41 -0.39 -4.64
N ALA A 215 -22.50 -1.12 -3.53
CA ALA A 215 -23.36 -0.76 -2.40
C ALA A 215 -22.94 0.55 -1.72
N ILE A 216 -21.63 0.78 -1.57
CA ILE A 216 -21.07 2.03 -1.02
C ILE A 216 -21.31 3.22 -1.96
N HIS A 217 -21.28 3.02 -3.28
CA HIS A 217 -21.67 4.06 -4.23
C HIS A 217 -23.15 4.45 -4.10
N ALA A 218 -24.03 3.48 -3.89
CA ALA A 218 -25.46 3.71 -3.72
C ALA A 218 -25.84 4.32 -2.35
N ASP A 219 -24.94 4.27 -1.37
CA ASP A 219 -25.17 4.79 -0.03
C ASP A 219 -24.96 6.32 0.02
N THR A 220 -26.06 7.07 0.00
CA THR A 220 -26.02 8.54 0.03
C THR A 220 -25.42 9.12 1.32
N GLN A 221 -25.44 8.38 2.42
CA GLN A 221 -24.81 8.83 3.66
C GLN A 221 -23.29 8.83 3.50
N LEU A 222 -22.72 7.80 2.87
CA LEU A 222 -21.28 7.70 2.60
C LEU A 222 -20.83 8.65 1.47
N THR A 223 -21.56 8.76 0.37
CA THR A 223 -21.16 9.66 -0.73
C THR A 223 -21.22 11.14 -0.31
N ALA A 224 -22.14 11.50 0.60
CA ALA A 224 -22.24 12.85 1.16
C ALA A 224 -21.33 13.08 2.39
N SER A 225 -20.65 12.06 2.92
CA SER A 225 -19.88 12.19 4.16
C SER A 225 -18.55 12.93 3.99
N THR A 226 -18.16 13.34 2.79
CA THR A 226 -16.87 14.00 2.51
C THR A 226 -17.01 15.36 1.82
N SER A 227 -16.18 16.31 2.25
CA SER A 227 -16.04 17.67 1.71
C SER A 227 -14.68 17.84 1.04
N TRP A 228 -14.61 18.73 0.05
CA TRP A 228 -13.35 19.08 -0.60
C TRP A 228 -12.32 19.60 0.41
N THR A 229 -12.77 20.39 1.39
CA THR A 229 -11.95 21.04 2.41
C THR A 229 -11.46 20.12 3.52
N ASP A 230 -11.90 18.86 3.57
CA ASP A 230 -11.38 17.90 4.56
C ASP A 230 -9.89 17.62 4.26
N GLY A 231 -9.03 17.78 5.27
CA GLY A 231 -7.61 17.49 5.16
C GLY A 231 -7.36 16.01 4.86
N ASN A 232 -7.94 15.11 5.68
CA ASN A 232 -7.99 13.68 5.39
C ASN A 232 -9.45 13.23 5.26
N LYS A 233 -9.93 13.04 4.03
CA LYS A 233 -11.32 12.68 3.73
C LYS A 233 -11.78 11.34 4.32
N LEU A 234 -10.84 10.44 4.65
CA LEU A 234 -11.15 9.19 5.35
C LEU A 234 -11.37 9.45 6.84
N ARG A 235 -10.40 10.08 7.51
CA ARG A 235 -10.44 10.39 8.96
C ARG A 235 -11.49 11.45 9.29
N ASP A 236 -11.38 12.62 8.67
CA ASP A 236 -12.17 13.82 8.96
C ASP A 236 -13.55 13.78 8.27
N GLY A 237 -13.68 12.91 7.27
CA GLY A 237 -14.91 12.69 6.51
C GLY A 237 -15.64 11.42 6.93
N VAL A 238 -15.41 10.33 6.21
CA VAL A 238 -16.17 9.06 6.37
C VAL A 238 -16.23 8.61 7.83
N LEU A 239 -15.08 8.49 8.50
CA LEU A 239 -15.02 7.95 9.86
C LEU A 239 -15.50 8.94 10.93
N ALA A 240 -15.50 10.23 10.65
CA ALA A 240 -16.03 11.24 11.56
C ALA A 240 -17.55 11.44 11.41
N ARG A 241 -18.09 11.33 10.19
CA ARG A 241 -19.48 11.72 9.88
C ARG A 241 -20.40 10.56 9.51
N ALA A 242 -19.87 9.43 9.07
CA ALA A 242 -20.64 8.25 8.72
C ALA A 242 -19.97 6.92 9.17
N PRO A 243 -19.40 6.83 10.39
CA PRO A 243 -18.71 5.60 10.83
C PRO A 243 -19.64 4.39 10.86
N ASP A 244 -20.87 4.52 11.35
CA ASP A 244 -21.82 3.41 11.46
C ASP A 244 -22.25 2.87 10.09
N ALA A 245 -22.48 3.77 9.12
CA ALA A 245 -22.76 3.37 7.74
C ALA A 245 -21.57 2.63 7.13
N MET A 246 -20.35 3.13 7.35
CA MET A 246 -19.16 2.47 6.85
C MET A 246 -18.96 1.07 7.47
N ILE A 247 -19.17 0.93 8.78
CA ILE A 247 -19.12 -0.35 9.50
C ILE A 247 -20.19 -1.32 8.96
N ALA A 248 -21.38 -0.82 8.65
CA ALA A 248 -22.49 -1.63 8.14
C ALA A 248 -22.15 -2.31 6.81
N HIS A 249 -21.34 -1.69 5.94
CA HIS A 249 -20.81 -2.34 4.72
C HIS A 249 -19.56 -3.18 5.03
N ALA A 250 -18.61 -2.65 5.79
CA ALA A 250 -17.32 -3.27 6.06
C ALA A 250 -17.41 -4.63 6.78
N ARG A 251 -18.44 -4.84 7.60
CA ARG A 251 -18.67 -6.11 8.31
C ARG A 251 -18.95 -7.30 7.38
N HIS A 252 -19.36 -7.05 6.14
CA HIS A 252 -19.73 -8.10 5.18
C HIS A 252 -18.54 -8.68 4.41
N PHE A 253 -17.35 -8.08 4.53
CA PHE A 253 -16.11 -8.69 4.05
C PHE A 253 -15.46 -9.51 5.18
N VAL A 254 -15.47 -10.82 5.01
CA VAL A 254 -14.89 -11.80 5.94
C VAL A 254 -14.03 -12.80 5.18
N VAL A 255 -12.97 -13.29 5.83
CA VAL A 255 -11.98 -14.17 5.19
C VAL A 255 -11.93 -15.50 5.93
N PRO A 256 -12.59 -16.56 5.42
CA PRO A 256 -12.39 -17.90 5.93
C PRO A 256 -10.93 -18.36 5.72
N GLU A 257 -10.33 -19.02 6.70
CA GLU A 257 -8.94 -19.52 6.59
C GLU A 257 -8.75 -20.47 5.39
N SER A 258 -9.79 -21.21 5.00
CA SER A 258 -9.79 -22.10 3.84
C SER A 258 -9.87 -21.38 2.48
N GLN A 259 -10.12 -20.07 2.46
CA GLN A 259 -10.27 -19.25 1.26
C GLN A 259 -9.22 -18.14 1.17
N LEU A 260 -8.12 -18.24 1.92
CA LEU A 260 -7.09 -17.20 1.97
C LEU A 260 -6.56 -16.82 0.57
N GLU A 261 -6.27 -17.80 -0.28
CA GLU A 261 -5.77 -17.54 -1.65
C GLU A 261 -6.79 -16.77 -2.49
N GLU A 262 -8.04 -17.24 -2.53
CA GLU A 262 -9.13 -16.62 -3.29
C GLU A 262 -9.44 -15.21 -2.78
N LYS A 263 -9.51 -15.01 -1.46
CA LYS A 263 -9.77 -13.69 -0.87
C LYS A 263 -8.61 -12.73 -1.05
N THR A 264 -7.36 -13.22 -1.06
CA THR A 264 -6.20 -12.39 -1.38
C THR A 264 -6.27 -11.92 -2.83
N ALA A 265 -6.60 -12.82 -3.76
CA ALA A 265 -6.80 -12.47 -5.16
C ALA A 265 -7.99 -11.51 -5.35
N GLU A 266 -9.11 -11.72 -4.66
CA GLU A 266 -10.28 -10.84 -4.69
C GLU A 266 -9.94 -9.41 -4.25
N MET A 267 -9.16 -9.25 -3.16
CA MET A 267 -8.70 -7.95 -2.69
C MET A 267 -7.77 -7.27 -3.71
N ILE A 268 -6.83 -8.00 -4.31
CA ILE A 268 -5.96 -7.47 -5.36
C ILE A 268 -6.80 -7.03 -6.57
N ASN A 269 -7.77 -7.84 -7.00
CA ASN A 269 -8.68 -7.51 -8.10
C ASN A 269 -9.50 -6.24 -7.82
N ALA A 270 -10.12 -6.17 -6.65
CA ALA A 270 -10.96 -5.04 -6.26
C ALA A 270 -10.17 -3.73 -6.22
N THR A 271 -8.95 -3.74 -5.69
CA THR A 271 -8.10 -2.54 -5.67
C THR A 271 -7.70 -2.07 -7.06
N ALA A 272 -7.35 -2.98 -7.97
CA ALA A 272 -7.10 -2.64 -9.37
C ALA A 272 -8.37 -2.10 -10.06
N TYR A 273 -9.53 -2.72 -9.77
CA TYR A 273 -10.81 -2.31 -10.33
C TYR A 273 -11.18 -0.87 -9.96
N PHE A 274 -11.32 -0.54 -8.67
CA PHE A 274 -11.80 0.80 -8.29
C PHE A 274 -10.75 1.88 -8.59
N THR A 275 -9.47 1.54 -8.61
CA THR A 275 -8.40 2.49 -8.94
C THR A 275 -8.38 2.79 -10.43
N GLY A 276 -8.49 1.76 -11.28
CA GLY A 276 -8.46 1.92 -12.73
C GLY A 276 -9.75 2.49 -13.31
N ALA A 277 -10.91 2.08 -12.78
CA ALA A 277 -12.20 2.44 -13.35
C ALA A 277 -12.74 3.80 -12.86
N ALA A 278 -12.13 4.41 -11.84
CA ALA A 278 -12.52 5.74 -11.33
C ALA A 278 -12.04 6.89 -12.24
N GLN A 279 -12.40 6.83 -13.53
CA GLN A 279 -12.04 7.83 -14.54
C GLN A 279 -13.13 8.91 -14.69
N HIS A 280 -12.75 10.08 -15.20
CA HIS A 280 -13.64 11.23 -15.43
C HIS A 280 -13.61 11.71 -16.89
N PRO A 281 -14.27 11.01 -17.83
CA PRO A 281 -14.39 11.49 -19.20
C PRO A 281 -15.08 12.87 -19.24
N PRO A 282 -14.63 13.81 -20.10
CA PRO A 282 -13.66 13.64 -21.18
C PRO A 282 -12.18 13.85 -20.80
N LYS A 283 -11.86 13.97 -19.52
CA LYS A 283 -10.51 14.29 -19.04
C LYS A 283 -9.49 13.22 -19.40
N GLN A 284 -8.24 13.64 -19.60
CA GLN A 284 -7.11 12.73 -19.73
C GLN A 284 -7.12 11.67 -18.64
N VAL A 285 -6.70 10.44 -18.98
CA VAL A 285 -6.61 9.35 -18.01
C VAL A 285 -5.66 9.78 -16.90
N LYS A 286 -6.15 9.73 -15.66
CA LYS A 286 -5.39 9.98 -14.44
C LYS A 286 -5.88 9.02 -13.37
N PHE A 287 -5.01 8.75 -12.39
CA PHE A 287 -5.33 7.88 -11.27
C PHE A 287 -5.36 8.68 -9.98
N ASP A 288 -6.21 8.25 -9.06
CA ASP A 288 -6.32 8.86 -7.75
C ASP A 288 -5.09 8.51 -6.89
N PHE A 289 -4.42 9.54 -6.39
CA PHE A 289 -3.25 9.42 -5.53
C PHE A 289 -3.53 8.52 -4.31
N PHE A 290 -4.72 8.54 -3.73
CA PHE A 290 -5.02 7.74 -2.54
C PHE A 290 -5.42 6.31 -2.90
N TYR A 291 -6.15 6.09 -4.00
CA TYR A 291 -6.50 4.74 -4.47
C TYR A 291 -5.29 3.92 -4.89
N MET A 292 -4.30 4.54 -5.56
CA MET A 292 -3.11 3.80 -5.93
C MET A 292 -2.33 3.23 -4.72
N HIS A 293 -2.46 3.79 -3.51
CA HIS A 293 -1.85 3.22 -2.31
C HIS A 293 -2.48 1.88 -1.96
N SER A 294 -3.79 1.72 -2.20
CA SER A 294 -4.48 0.44 -2.04
C SER A 294 -3.96 -0.63 -3.01
N VAL A 295 -3.63 -0.25 -4.24
CA VAL A 295 -3.00 -1.14 -5.25
C VAL A 295 -1.54 -1.44 -4.86
N ASN A 296 -0.75 -0.41 -4.54
CA ASN A 296 0.65 -0.56 -4.15
C ASN A 296 0.84 -1.44 -2.91
N ALA A 297 -0.12 -1.42 -1.99
CA ALA A 297 -0.12 -2.28 -0.82
C ALA A 297 -0.57 -3.72 -1.11
N SER A 298 -1.32 -3.96 -2.19
CA SER A 298 -2.01 -5.25 -2.42
C SER A 298 -1.03 -6.40 -2.67
N ILE A 299 0.09 -6.13 -3.36
CA ILE A 299 1.13 -7.13 -3.66
C ILE A 299 1.70 -7.79 -2.40
N PHE A 300 1.83 -7.05 -1.30
CA PHE A 300 2.42 -7.60 -0.07
C PHE A 300 1.54 -8.66 0.58
N PHE A 301 0.24 -8.70 0.27
CA PHE A 301 -0.64 -9.76 0.76
C PHE A 301 -0.32 -11.11 0.11
N SER A 302 0.18 -11.13 -1.13
CA SER A 302 0.77 -12.34 -1.73
C SER A 302 2.05 -12.77 -1.00
N SER A 303 2.84 -11.81 -0.51
CA SER A 303 4.04 -12.11 0.29
C SER A 303 3.70 -12.60 1.70
N PHE A 304 2.75 -11.97 2.39
CA PHE A 304 2.26 -12.40 3.71
C PHE A 304 1.61 -13.79 3.66
N LEU A 305 0.85 -14.07 2.61
CA LEU A 305 0.22 -15.38 2.40
C LEU A 305 1.23 -16.53 2.36
N ARG A 306 2.42 -16.31 1.77
CA ARG A 306 3.51 -17.29 1.67
C ARG A 306 4.34 -17.47 2.94
N GLN A 307 4.08 -16.71 4.00
CA GLN A 307 4.87 -16.79 5.24
C GLN A 307 4.39 -17.94 6.14
N ASP A 308 5.23 -18.94 6.37
CA ASP A 308 4.88 -20.09 7.22
C ASP A 308 4.82 -19.74 8.72
N TRP A 309 5.57 -18.71 9.14
CA TRP A 309 5.59 -18.23 10.52
C TRP A 309 4.33 -17.44 10.93
N LEU A 310 3.50 -17.04 9.95
CA LEU A 310 2.28 -16.27 10.18
C LEU A 310 1.07 -17.21 10.14
N ALA A 311 0.33 -17.32 11.25
CA ALA A 311 -0.81 -18.23 11.34
C ALA A 311 -1.94 -17.83 10.37
N ALA A 312 -2.69 -18.83 9.87
CA ALA A 312 -3.79 -18.62 8.92
C ALA A 312 -4.86 -17.65 9.44
N ARG A 313 -5.24 -17.76 10.73
CA ARG A 313 -6.15 -16.82 11.40
C ARG A 313 -5.67 -15.37 11.39
N ASP A 314 -4.37 -15.14 11.41
CA ASP A 314 -3.75 -13.81 11.46
C ASP A 314 -3.57 -13.25 10.05
N LYS A 315 -3.26 -14.11 9.06
CA LYS A 315 -3.39 -13.79 7.62
C LYS A 315 -4.81 -13.35 7.28
N ALA A 316 -5.81 -14.08 7.75
CA ALA A 316 -7.22 -13.78 7.51
C ALA A 316 -7.61 -12.42 8.08
N ARG A 317 -7.29 -12.16 9.35
CA ARG A 317 -7.58 -10.86 10.00
C ARG A 317 -6.87 -9.70 9.31
N LEU A 318 -5.59 -9.87 8.96
CA LEU A 318 -4.83 -8.86 8.24
C LEU A 318 -5.49 -8.52 6.90
N LEU A 319 -5.93 -9.54 6.16
CA LEU A 319 -6.62 -9.37 4.88
C LEU A 319 -8.00 -8.75 5.03
N GLU A 320 -8.77 -9.11 6.05
CA GLU A 320 -10.05 -8.46 6.37
C GLU A 320 -9.86 -6.96 6.62
N TRP A 321 -8.86 -6.58 7.43
CA TRP A 321 -8.59 -5.18 7.72
C TRP A 321 -8.14 -4.43 6.46
N LYS A 322 -7.36 -5.07 5.58
CA LYS A 322 -7.03 -4.51 4.27
C LYS A 322 -8.27 -4.25 3.41
N GLY A 323 -9.13 -5.25 3.23
CA GLY A 323 -10.36 -5.07 2.44
C GLY A 323 -11.27 -3.99 3.03
N ARG A 324 -11.42 -3.95 4.36
CA ARG A 324 -12.23 -2.93 5.05
C ARG A 324 -11.70 -1.51 4.86
N VAL A 325 -10.38 -1.30 4.96
CA VAL A 325 -9.81 0.04 4.71
C VAL A 325 -9.86 0.40 3.23
N ASP A 326 -9.75 -0.55 2.31
CA ASP A 326 -9.93 -0.29 0.87
C ASP A 326 -11.35 0.20 0.54
N LEU A 327 -12.37 -0.41 1.15
CA LEU A 327 -13.76 0.04 1.04
C LEU A 327 -13.95 1.46 1.60
N ALA A 328 -13.37 1.74 2.76
CA ALA A 328 -13.43 3.07 3.37
C ALA A 328 -12.64 4.11 2.56
N MET A 329 -11.52 3.71 1.96
CA MET A 329 -10.75 4.51 1.02
C MET A 329 -11.62 4.85 -0.19
N TYR A 330 -12.29 3.88 -0.80
CA TYR A 330 -13.26 4.12 -1.89
C TYR A 330 -14.33 5.14 -1.49
N ALA A 331 -15.01 4.92 -0.36
CA ALA A 331 -16.03 5.82 0.17
C ALA A 331 -15.54 7.27 0.36
N SER A 332 -14.32 7.43 0.89
CA SER A 332 -13.77 8.75 1.19
C SER A 332 -13.45 9.62 -0.02
N ARG A 333 -13.60 9.07 -1.22
CA ARG A 333 -13.44 9.77 -2.49
C ARG A 333 -14.78 10.07 -3.17
N ARG A 334 -15.87 10.10 -2.40
CA ARG A 334 -17.27 10.19 -2.87
C ARG A 334 -17.75 9.01 -3.70
N SER A 335 -17.06 7.86 -3.60
CA SER A 335 -17.45 6.63 -4.28
C SER A 335 -17.75 6.89 -5.77
N PRO A 336 -16.79 7.35 -6.58
CA PRO A 336 -17.04 7.70 -7.99
C PRO A 336 -17.62 6.50 -8.75
N VAL A 337 -18.39 6.78 -9.80
CA VAL A 337 -18.86 5.74 -10.72
C VAL A 337 -17.64 5.02 -11.31
N LEU A 338 -17.61 3.69 -11.18
CA LEU A 338 -16.55 2.86 -11.72
C LEU A 338 -16.85 2.52 -13.18
N ARG A 339 -16.15 3.17 -14.10
CA ARG A 339 -16.35 3.08 -15.55
C ARG A 339 -15.47 2.00 -16.15
N LEU A 340 -15.94 0.76 -16.12
CA LEU A 340 -15.20 -0.38 -16.66
C LEU A 340 -14.87 -0.26 -18.17
N ASP A 341 -15.75 0.43 -18.91
CA ASP A 341 -15.56 0.68 -20.35
C ASP A 341 -14.36 1.59 -20.65
N GLU A 342 -13.93 2.43 -19.69
CA GLU A 342 -12.73 3.24 -19.81
C GLU A 342 -11.45 2.40 -19.81
N ILE A 343 -11.49 1.22 -19.19
CA ILE A 343 -10.41 0.23 -19.24
C ILE A 343 -10.56 -0.56 -20.54
N ARG A 344 -11.71 -1.19 -20.79
CA ARG A 344 -11.92 -2.08 -21.95
C ARG A 344 -11.73 -1.37 -23.29
N GLY A 345 -12.12 -0.11 -23.37
CA GLY A 345 -12.04 0.73 -24.57
C GLY A 345 -10.73 1.53 -24.69
N TYR A 346 -9.80 1.40 -23.74
CA TYR A 346 -8.57 2.19 -23.75
C TYR A 346 -7.73 1.89 -24.99
N LYS A 347 -7.27 2.96 -25.63
CA LYS A 347 -6.35 2.94 -26.77
C LYS A 347 -5.34 4.06 -26.59
N ASN A 348 -4.10 3.78 -26.95
CA ASN A 348 -3.05 4.78 -27.06
C ASN A 348 -2.51 4.78 -28.51
N GLY A 349 -1.68 5.79 -28.85
CA GLY A 349 -1.06 5.90 -30.17
C GLY A 349 0.05 4.86 -30.45
N ARG A 350 0.47 4.08 -29.43
CA ARG A 350 1.58 3.13 -29.48
C ARG A 350 1.14 1.67 -29.65
N GLY A 351 -0.13 1.37 -29.42
CA GLY A 351 -0.59 0.00 -29.19
C GLY A 351 -0.35 -0.43 -27.74
N LEU A 352 -1.00 -1.54 -27.34
CA LEU A 352 -0.82 -2.07 -25.99
C LEU A 352 0.52 -2.80 -25.89
N GLU A 353 1.43 -2.23 -25.10
CA GLU A 353 2.76 -2.76 -24.84
C GLU A 353 2.71 -3.97 -23.88
N SER A 354 3.73 -4.81 -23.98
CA SER A 354 4.01 -5.94 -23.08
C SER A 354 4.46 -5.45 -21.69
N TRP A 355 4.46 -6.34 -20.69
CA TRP A 355 4.96 -5.98 -19.37
C TRP A 355 6.44 -5.62 -19.40
N GLU A 356 7.24 -6.32 -20.19
CA GLU A 356 8.67 -6.08 -20.34
C GLU A 356 8.95 -4.67 -20.86
N GLU A 357 8.20 -4.22 -21.86
CA GLU A 357 8.28 -2.85 -22.40
C GLU A 357 7.83 -1.81 -21.37
N LEU A 358 6.75 -2.07 -20.63
CA LEU A 358 6.26 -1.19 -19.57
C LEU A 358 7.24 -1.07 -18.40
N PHE A 359 7.90 -2.17 -18.00
CA PHE A 359 8.90 -2.17 -16.95
C PHE A 359 10.12 -1.34 -17.35
N ALA A 360 10.64 -1.53 -18.57
CA ALA A 360 11.77 -0.75 -19.08
C ALA A 360 11.48 0.76 -19.11
N ARG A 361 10.23 1.15 -19.35
CA ARG A 361 9.81 2.55 -19.25
C ARG A 361 9.76 3.03 -17.81
N VAL A 362 9.08 2.28 -16.93
CA VAL A 362 8.84 2.72 -15.55
C VAL A 362 10.10 2.77 -14.70
N THR A 363 11.12 1.94 -14.97
CA THR A 363 12.42 2.01 -14.28
C THR A 363 13.24 3.24 -14.67
N GLY A 364 13.00 3.78 -15.87
CA GLY A 364 13.64 4.99 -16.37
C GLY A 364 12.90 6.30 -16.05
N LEU A 365 11.65 6.22 -15.58
CA LEU A 365 10.84 7.40 -15.24
C LEU A 365 11.45 8.16 -14.05
N GLU A 366 11.36 9.48 -14.11
CA GLU A 366 11.72 10.35 -12.98
C GLU A 366 10.51 10.51 -12.06
N ASP A 367 10.24 9.49 -11.24
CA ASP A 367 9.19 9.50 -10.21
C ASP A 367 9.75 9.20 -8.80
N ASP A 368 8.88 9.34 -7.79
CA ASP A 368 9.14 8.96 -6.39
C ASP A 368 8.80 7.48 -6.10
N GLY A 369 8.68 6.67 -7.16
CA GLY A 369 8.40 5.23 -7.12
C GLY A 369 6.91 4.85 -7.07
N HIS A 370 5.98 5.79 -7.17
CA HIS A 370 4.55 5.45 -7.19
C HIS A 370 4.12 4.69 -8.45
N ALA A 371 4.61 5.09 -9.63
CA ALA A 371 4.24 4.44 -10.89
C ALA A 371 4.83 3.03 -10.97
N SER A 372 6.12 2.87 -10.61
CA SER A 372 6.78 1.57 -10.60
C SER A 372 6.15 0.60 -9.60
N LYS A 373 5.76 1.08 -8.41
CA LYS A 373 5.01 0.26 -7.43
C LYS A 373 3.70 -0.25 -8.02
N MET A 374 2.95 0.64 -8.67
CA MET A 374 1.64 0.32 -9.22
C MET A 374 1.77 -0.67 -10.37
N MET A 375 2.76 -0.46 -11.24
CA MET A 375 3.13 -1.36 -12.33
C MET A 375 3.42 -2.78 -11.82
N ARG A 376 4.30 -2.90 -10.83
CA ARG A 376 4.67 -4.18 -10.22
C ARG A 376 3.47 -4.86 -9.55
N ALA A 377 2.62 -4.10 -8.87
CA ALA A 377 1.42 -4.63 -8.21
C ALA A 377 0.37 -5.13 -9.22
N LEU A 378 0.17 -4.44 -10.35
CA LEU A 378 -0.74 -4.89 -11.42
C LEU A 378 -0.25 -6.18 -12.09
N ALA A 379 1.06 -6.30 -12.34
CA ALA A 379 1.64 -7.51 -12.90
C ALA A 379 1.56 -8.71 -11.92
N ASN A 380 1.69 -8.46 -10.62
CA ASN A 380 1.35 -9.46 -9.59
C ASN A 380 -0.14 -9.83 -9.63
N GLY A 381 -1.02 -8.83 -9.81
CA GLY A 381 -2.46 -9.02 -9.88
C GLY A 381 -2.91 -9.92 -11.03
N GLU A 382 -2.33 -9.76 -12.23
CA GLU A 382 -2.58 -10.66 -13.36
C GLU A 382 -2.29 -12.13 -12.98
N LYS A 383 -1.13 -12.39 -12.36
CA LYS A 383 -0.73 -13.74 -11.93
C LYS A 383 -1.62 -14.27 -10.79
N ALA A 384 -1.87 -13.45 -9.78
CA ALA A 384 -2.60 -13.87 -8.58
C ALA A 384 -4.09 -14.10 -8.83
N CYS A 385 -4.69 -13.36 -9.77
CA CYS A 385 -6.12 -13.43 -10.08
C CYS A 385 -6.45 -14.45 -11.19
N ALA A 386 -5.49 -14.82 -12.05
CA ALA A 386 -5.73 -15.73 -13.17
C ALA A 386 -6.50 -17.03 -12.82
N PRO A 387 -6.24 -17.72 -11.68
CA PRO A 387 -7.00 -18.93 -11.32
C PRO A 387 -8.49 -18.71 -10.98
N PHE A 388 -8.88 -17.45 -10.76
CA PHE A 388 -10.19 -17.05 -10.26
C PHE A 388 -10.99 -16.21 -11.26
N GLU A 389 -10.44 -15.94 -12.46
CA GLU A 389 -11.16 -15.21 -13.51
C GLU A 389 -12.48 -15.91 -13.89
N GLY A 390 -13.49 -15.10 -14.22
CA GLY A 390 -14.85 -15.57 -14.45
C GLY A 390 -15.67 -15.92 -13.20
N ARG A 391 -15.07 -15.90 -11.99
CA ARG A 391 -15.82 -16.00 -10.74
C ARG A 391 -16.45 -14.66 -10.35
N GLU A 392 -17.51 -14.74 -9.54
CA GLU A 392 -18.16 -13.57 -8.97
C GLU A 392 -17.16 -12.73 -8.15
N GLY A 393 -17.13 -11.41 -8.36
CA GLY A 393 -16.23 -10.50 -7.67
C GLY A 393 -14.92 -10.20 -8.41
N PHE A 394 -14.53 -11.00 -9.41
CA PHE A 394 -13.33 -10.79 -10.21
C PHE A 394 -13.68 -9.99 -11.48
N VAL A 395 -13.57 -8.66 -11.40
CA VAL A 395 -13.98 -7.73 -12.46
C VAL A 395 -12.84 -7.43 -13.45
N VAL A 396 -11.60 -7.36 -12.95
CA VAL A 396 -10.40 -7.20 -13.81
C VAL A 396 -9.90 -8.58 -14.24
N GLU A 397 -9.92 -8.86 -15.53
CA GLU A 397 -9.57 -10.18 -16.08
C GLU A 397 -8.76 -10.09 -17.38
N GLY A 398 -7.94 -11.11 -17.64
CA GLY A 398 -7.18 -11.31 -18.85
C GLY A 398 -6.37 -10.06 -19.26
N GLY A 399 -6.57 -9.61 -20.50
CA GLY A 399 -5.84 -8.48 -21.05
C GLY A 399 -6.05 -7.14 -20.33
N MET A 400 -7.07 -7.01 -19.48
CA MET A 400 -7.33 -5.77 -18.74
C MET A 400 -6.17 -5.37 -17.82
N TRP A 401 -5.45 -6.34 -17.24
CA TRP A 401 -4.29 -6.06 -16.40
C TRP A 401 -3.20 -5.29 -17.17
N ARG A 402 -2.88 -5.73 -18.39
CA ARG A 402 -1.93 -5.04 -19.26
C ARG A 402 -2.46 -3.69 -19.74
N VAL A 403 -3.76 -3.59 -20.00
CA VAL A 403 -4.38 -2.29 -20.34
C VAL A 403 -4.21 -1.29 -19.19
N LEU A 404 -4.46 -1.71 -17.95
CA LEU A 404 -4.21 -0.89 -16.76
C LEU A 404 -2.74 -0.48 -16.65
N GLY A 405 -1.81 -1.40 -16.91
CA GLY A 405 -0.38 -1.09 -16.96
C GLY A 405 -0.06 0.03 -17.97
N ASN A 406 -0.56 -0.10 -19.21
CA ASN A 406 -0.41 0.93 -20.24
C ASN A 406 -1.02 2.27 -19.81
N MET A 407 -2.25 2.25 -19.27
CA MET A 407 -2.92 3.46 -18.76
C MET A 407 -2.09 4.19 -17.71
N VAL A 408 -1.46 3.47 -16.78
CA VAL A 408 -0.64 4.07 -15.71
C VAL A 408 0.58 4.79 -16.28
N VAL A 409 1.37 4.12 -17.12
CA VAL A 409 2.60 4.73 -17.66
C VAL A 409 2.26 5.92 -18.55
N ASP A 410 1.25 5.77 -19.42
CA ASP A 410 0.81 6.84 -20.31
C ASP A 410 0.25 8.04 -19.52
N ALA A 411 -0.46 7.81 -18.41
CA ALA A 411 -0.97 8.87 -17.55
C ALA A 411 0.15 9.68 -16.86
N VAL A 412 1.22 9.01 -16.44
CA VAL A 412 2.38 9.66 -15.81
C VAL A 412 3.20 10.41 -16.87
N GLU A 413 3.47 9.79 -18.02
CA GLU A 413 4.20 10.43 -19.13
C GLU A 413 3.45 11.61 -19.77
N ALA A 414 2.11 11.66 -19.66
CA ALA A 414 1.32 12.80 -20.11
C ALA A 414 1.61 14.09 -19.32
N GLY A 415 2.36 14.02 -18.22
CA GLY A 415 2.79 15.16 -17.42
C GLY A 415 1.80 15.57 -16.33
N GLU A 416 2.02 16.76 -15.76
CA GLU A 416 1.31 17.20 -14.56
C GLU A 416 -0.18 17.53 -14.80
N PRO A 417 -1.06 17.28 -13.82
CA PRO A 417 -0.77 16.55 -12.58
C PRO A 417 -0.52 15.06 -12.87
N HIS A 418 0.53 14.45 -12.30
CA HIS A 418 0.75 13.00 -12.46
C HIS A 418 -0.39 12.17 -11.86
N TRP A 419 -0.96 12.64 -10.75
CA TRP A 419 -2.06 12.01 -10.03
C TRP A 419 -3.14 13.03 -9.71
N VAL A 420 -4.41 12.66 -9.89
CA VAL A 420 -5.51 13.46 -9.32
C VAL A 420 -5.63 13.15 -7.83
N ARG A 421 -6.08 14.11 -7.03
CA ARG A 421 -6.23 13.93 -5.58
C ARG A 421 -7.68 14.10 -5.19
N SER A 422 -8.34 12.98 -4.93
CA SER A 422 -9.77 12.87 -4.61
C SER A 422 -10.69 12.81 -5.83
N THR A 423 -10.52 11.79 -6.66
CA THR A 423 -11.11 11.65 -8.00
C THR A 423 -12.64 11.75 -8.13
N GLY A 424 -13.42 11.58 -7.05
CA GLY A 424 -14.88 11.81 -7.10
C GLY A 424 -15.32 13.24 -6.80
N PHE A 425 -14.36 14.17 -6.71
CA PHE A 425 -14.59 15.62 -6.61
C PHE A 425 -14.26 16.27 -7.95
N GLU A 426 -15.09 17.20 -8.41
CA GLU A 426 -14.85 17.94 -9.66
C GLU A 426 -13.57 18.79 -9.54
N GLU A 427 -13.31 19.33 -8.35
CA GLU A 427 -12.12 20.11 -8.02
C GLU A 427 -10.81 19.34 -8.27
N ALA A 428 -10.83 18.01 -8.19
CA ALA A 428 -9.66 17.17 -8.45
C ALA A 428 -9.27 17.13 -9.94
N TRP A 429 -10.20 17.49 -10.83
CA TRP A 429 -10.05 17.45 -12.28
C TRP A 429 -9.85 18.85 -12.90
N GLU A 430 -9.87 19.90 -12.08
CA GLU A 430 -9.50 21.24 -12.49
C GLU A 430 -8.04 21.24 -12.99
N GLY A 431 -7.81 21.81 -14.17
CA GLY A 431 -6.49 21.84 -14.80
C GLY A 431 -6.08 20.56 -15.53
N VAL A 432 -6.83 19.45 -15.39
CA VAL A 432 -6.60 18.25 -16.21
C VAL A 432 -7.15 18.51 -17.62
N PRO A 433 -6.33 18.39 -18.69
CA PRO A 433 -6.80 18.58 -20.05
C PRO A 433 -7.79 17.50 -20.46
N ASP A 434 -8.61 17.78 -21.46
CA ASP A 434 -9.42 16.77 -22.13
C ASP A 434 -8.56 15.90 -23.06
N ARG A 435 -8.99 14.66 -23.31
CA ARG A 435 -8.31 13.75 -24.24
C ARG A 435 -8.37 14.28 -25.68
N GLU A 436 -7.30 14.05 -26.45
CA GLU A 436 -7.27 14.34 -27.88
C GLU A 436 -8.29 13.44 -28.61
N GLY A 437 -9.49 13.98 -28.85
CA GLY A 437 -10.64 13.26 -29.39
C GLY A 437 -11.97 13.60 -28.71
N ALA A 438 -11.94 14.19 -27.50
CA ALA A 438 -13.14 14.68 -26.82
C ALA A 438 -13.53 16.12 -27.21
N ARG A 439 -12.69 16.80 -28.00
CA ARG A 439 -13.02 18.07 -28.66
C ARG A 439 -13.80 17.79 -29.94
N LEU A 440 -15.06 17.36 -29.82
CA LEU A 440 -16.01 17.27 -30.92
C LEU A 440 -17.28 18.04 -30.57
#